data_AF-A0AA85KA08-F1
#
_entry.id   AF-A0AA85KA08-F1
#
_cell.length_a   1.000
_cell.length_b   1.000
_cell.length_c   1.000
_cell.angle_alpha   90.00
_cell.angle_beta   90.00
_cell.angle_gamma   90.00
#
_symmetry.space_group_name_H-M   'P 1'
#
loop_
_entity.id
_entity.type
_entity.pdbx_description
1 polymer ?
#
loop_
_entity_poly.entity_id
_entity_poly.type
_entity_poly.pdbx_seq_one_letter_code
_entity_poly.pdbx_strand_id
1 'polypeptide(L)'
;MNTLDSWLDKLETENTNRINNLLAKKSRLEHYFHNILNHSTMNKIVCITSGGTIVPLEKNMVRYIDNFSTGLRGALSAEYFLRSNYAVVYFYRKGSLLPFMHRFNRKYHHQQRGGQQQQQKEQEPPLYEWIDPHDFEVFHWFTVNTQENKLQVTENASKFLLPIFNEYNVYSQYLFLLEFETVEDYLIELRYLAKS
;
A
#
# COMPACT_ATOMS: atom_id res chain seq x y z
N MET A 1 -3.12 9.73 -34.01
CA MET A 1 -3.02 9.63 -32.54
C MET A 1 -4.13 10.48 -31.96
N ASN A 2 -4.90 9.99 -30.97
CA ASN A 2 -5.89 10.85 -30.31
C ASN A 2 -5.16 11.92 -29.46
N THR A 3 -5.86 12.98 -29.09
CA THR A 3 -5.29 14.12 -28.34
C THR A 3 -4.73 13.72 -26.97
N LEU A 4 -5.26 12.65 -26.36
CA LEU A 4 -4.83 12.13 -25.07
C LEU A 4 -3.48 11.41 -25.16
N ASP A 5 -3.30 10.53 -26.15
CA ASP A 5 -2.06 9.78 -26.35
C ASP A 5 -0.89 10.75 -26.62
N SER A 6 -1.11 11.75 -27.48
CA SER A 6 -0.10 12.78 -27.75
C SER A 6 0.26 13.60 -26.51
N TRP A 7 -0.70 13.85 -25.62
CA TRP A 7 -0.46 14.57 -24.37
C TRP A 7 0.31 13.71 -23.36
N LEU A 8 -0.04 12.43 -23.23
CA LEU A 8 0.67 11.49 -22.36
C LEU A 8 2.11 11.26 -22.83
N ASP A 9 2.35 11.17 -24.14
CA ASP A 9 3.70 11.03 -24.70
C ASP A 9 4.56 12.26 -24.43
N LYS A 10 3.94 13.45 -24.48
CA LYS A 10 4.59 14.70 -24.08
C LYS A 10 4.96 14.69 -22.59
N LEU A 11 4.02 14.31 -21.72
CA LEU A 11 4.29 14.23 -20.28
C LEU A 11 5.37 13.21 -19.90
N GLU A 12 5.44 12.09 -20.62
CA GLU A 12 6.51 11.10 -20.41
C GLU A 12 7.89 11.66 -20.77
N THR A 13 7.98 12.61 -21.71
CA THR A 13 9.26 13.09 -22.26
C THR A 13 9.73 14.42 -21.67
N GLU A 14 8.87 15.18 -20.99
CA GLU A 14 9.16 16.54 -20.49
C GLU A 14 10.13 16.61 -19.29
N ASN A 15 10.42 15.50 -18.60
CA ASN A 15 11.25 15.50 -17.40
C ASN A 15 12.16 14.26 -17.29
N THR A 16 13.47 14.46 -17.48
CA THR A 16 14.50 13.41 -17.44
C THR A 16 14.51 12.61 -16.13
N ASN A 17 14.25 13.26 -14.99
CA ASN A 17 14.20 12.55 -13.70
C ASN A 17 12.96 11.65 -13.62
N ARG A 18 11.82 12.11 -14.15
CA ARG A 18 10.60 11.30 -14.27
C ARG A 18 10.83 10.08 -15.15
N ILE A 19 11.53 10.25 -16.29
CA ILE A 19 11.87 9.15 -17.21
C ILE A 19 12.72 8.09 -16.50
N ASN A 20 13.81 8.49 -15.82
CA ASN A 20 14.69 7.54 -15.15
C ASN A 20 13.96 6.76 -14.05
N ASN A 21 13.13 7.45 -13.25
CA ASN A 21 12.30 6.81 -12.24
C ASN A 21 11.28 5.84 -12.85
N LEU A 22 10.64 6.24 -13.96
CA LEU A 22 9.69 5.41 -14.67
C LEU A 22 10.38 4.15 -15.22
N LEU A 23 11.54 4.26 -15.88
CA LEU A 23 12.30 3.11 -16.38
C LEU A 23 12.69 2.14 -15.27
N ALA A 24 13.11 2.63 -14.10
CA ALA A 24 13.40 1.79 -12.94
C ALA A 24 12.15 1.05 -12.42
N LYS A 25 11.00 1.74 -12.35
CA LYS A 25 9.71 1.14 -12.00
C LYS A 25 9.30 0.05 -13.00
N LYS A 26 9.43 0.34 -14.31
CA LYS A 26 9.16 -0.59 -15.41
C LYS A 26 10.00 -1.86 -15.30
N SER A 27 11.32 -1.72 -15.17
CA SER A 27 12.24 -2.85 -15.00
C SER A 27 11.88 -3.75 -13.80
N ARG A 28 11.55 -3.15 -12.66
CA ARG A 28 11.10 -3.90 -11.47
C ARG A 28 9.78 -4.63 -11.70
N LEU A 29 8.84 -4.02 -12.41
CA LEU A 29 7.56 -4.63 -12.73
C LEU A 29 7.73 -5.82 -13.68
N GLU A 30 8.51 -5.66 -14.75
CA GLU A 30 8.80 -6.75 -15.69
C GLU A 30 9.48 -7.92 -14.99
N HIS A 31 10.44 -7.64 -14.10
CA HIS A 31 11.05 -8.69 -13.28
C HIS A 31 10.03 -9.40 -12.37
N TYR A 32 9.11 -8.65 -11.75
CA TYR A 32 8.05 -9.22 -10.94
C TYR A 32 7.10 -10.09 -11.79
N PHE A 33 6.65 -9.63 -12.95
CA PHE A 33 5.80 -10.42 -13.84
C PHE A 33 6.51 -11.68 -14.33
N HIS A 34 7.79 -11.59 -14.67
CA HIS A 34 8.58 -12.77 -15.02
C HIS A 34 8.59 -13.80 -13.88
N ASN A 35 8.75 -13.38 -12.62
CA ASN A 35 8.74 -14.29 -11.48
C ASN A 35 7.35 -14.91 -11.23
N ILE A 36 6.28 -14.13 -11.36
CA ILE A 36 4.91 -14.63 -11.19
C ILE A 36 4.52 -15.58 -12.32
N LEU A 37 4.77 -15.23 -13.58
CA LEU A 37 4.39 -16.06 -14.73
C LEU A 37 5.11 -17.41 -14.78
N ASN A 38 6.32 -17.49 -14.20
CA ASN A 38 7.05 -18.75 -14.04
C ASN A 38 6.70 -19.52 -12.76
N HIS A 39 5.81 -18.98 -11.91
CA HIS A 39 5.41 -19.64 -10.68
C HIS A 39 4.40 -20.77 -10.97
N SER A 40 4.64 -21.95 -10.41
CA SER A 40 3.86 -23.16 -10.72
C SER A 40 2.37 -23.09 -10.32
N THR A 41 2.04 -22.30 -9.29
CA THR A 41 0.69 -22.24 -8.71
C THR A 41 0.03 -20.86 -8.73
N MET A 42 0.77 -19.80 -9.11
CA MET A 42 0.34 -18.41 -8.98
C MET A 42 0.34 -17.74 -10.35
N ASN A 43 -0.77 -17.81 -11.07
CA ASN A 43 -0.87 -17.31 -12.45
C ASN A 43 -1.96 -16.24 -12.66
N LYS A 44 -2.61 -15.80 -11.58
CA LYS A 44 -3.62 -14.73 -11.62
C LYS A 44 -3.01 -13.46 -11.06
N ILE A 45 -3.07 -12.40 -11.84
CA ILE A 45 -2.55 -11.08 -11.44
C ILE A 45 -3.74 -10.13 -11.35
N VAL A 46 -3.80 -9.34 -10.28
CA VAL A 46 -4.75 -8.23 -10.14
C VAL A 46 -3.99 -6.93 -9.92
N CYS A 47 -4.39 -5.89 -10.65
CA CYS A 47 -3.94 -4.53 -10.39
C CYS A 47 -4.99 -3.82 -9.52
N ILE A 48 -4.56 -3.29 -8.38
CA ILE A 48 -5.41 -2.55 -7.46
C ILE A 48 -4.89 -1.12 -7.39
N THR A 49 -5.72 -0.17 -7.80
CA THR A 49 -5.43 1.25 -7.60
C THR A 49 -5.97 1.72 -6.25
N SER A 50 -5.15 2.38 -5.43
CA SER A 50 -5.53 2.78 -4.07
C SER A 50 -5.05 4.18 -3.69
N GLY A 51 -5.81 4.87 -2.85
CA GLY A 51 -5.54 6.26 -2.49
C GLY A 51 -6.06 7.26 -3.53
N GLY A 52 -5.75 8.54 -3.31
CA GLY A 52 -6.19 9.66 -4.11
C GLY A 52 -5.08 10.26 -4.97
N THR A 53 -5.43 10.94 -6.05
CA THR A 53 -4.48 11.71 -6.86
C THR A 53 -4.48 13.17 -6.43
N ILE A 54 -3.31 13.82 -6.49
CA ILE A 54 -3.23 15.28 -6.37
C ILE A 54 -3.02 15.95 -7.73
N VAL A 55 -3.47 17.19 -7.85
CA VAL A 55 -3.20 18.06 -9.01
C VAL A 55 -2.45 19.29 -8.51
N PRO A 56 -1.13 19.41 -8.78
CA PRO A 56 -0.36 20.59 -8.42
C PRO A 56 -0.89 21.85 -9.10
N LEU A 57 -0.91 22.98 -8.39
CA LEU A 57 -1.26 24.28 -8.97
C LEU A 57 -0.03 25.04 -9.51
N GLU A 58 1.17 24.62 -9.09
CA GLU A 58 2.45 25.19 -9.49
C GLU A 58 3.51 24.12 -9.76
N LYS A 59 4.51 24.43 -10.59
CA LYS A 59 5.64 23.53 -10.90
C LYS A 59 6.45 23.15 -9.65
N ASN A 60 6.72 24.14 -8.80
CA ASN A 60 7.31 23.90 -7.48
C ASN A 60 6.15 23.78 -6.50
N MET A 61 5.64 22.57 -6.39
CA MET A 61 4.38 22.28 -5.72
C MET A 61 4.41 22.72 -4.25
N VAL A 62 3.58 23.71 -3.93
CA VAL A 62 3.25 24.09 -2.55
C VAL A 62 1.75 23.90 -2.31
N ARG A 63 0.93 24.12 -3.34
CA ARG A 63 -0.53 23.97 -3.28
C ARG A 63 -0.99 22.95 -4.32
N TYR A 64 -2.03 22.22 -3.98
CA TYR A 64 -2.60 21.19 -4.83
C TYR A 64 -4.08 20.97 -4.52
N ILE A 65 -4.81 20.45 -5.50
CA ILE A 65 -6.15 19.89 -5.31
C ILE A 65 -5.98 18.40 -4.98
N ASP A 66 -6.69 17.91 -3.97
CA ASP A 66 -6.58 16.53 -3.49
C ASP A 66 -7.93 15.80 -3.55
N ASN A 67 -7.95 14.63 -4.19
CA ASN A 67 -9.04 13.68 -4.05
C ASN A 67 -8.83 12.83 -2.79
N PHE A 68 -9.55 13.13 -1.71
CA PHE A 68 -9.32 12.45 -0.43
C PHE A 68 -9.61 10.93 -0.48
N SER A 69 -8.61 10.13 -0.12
CA SER A 69 -8.75 8.69 0.09
C SER A 69 -7.63 8.17 0.98
N THR A 70 -7.98 7.50 2.07
CA THR A 70 -7.01 6.91 3.01
C THR A 70 -6.29 5.69 2.43
N GLY A 71 -6.88 5.06 1.40
CA GLY A 71 -6.38 3.81 0.82
C GLY A 71 -6.82 2.53 1.55
N LEU A 72 -7.61 2.63 2.64
CA LEU A 72 -7.98 1.46 3.46
C LEU A 72 -8.67 0.35 2.66
N ARG A 73 -9.63 0.70 1.79
CA ARG A 73 -10.35 -0.29 0.97
C ARG A 73 -9.42 -1.02 0.01
N GLY A 74 -8.48 -0.30 -0.61
CA GLY A 74 -7.49 -0.91 -1.50
C GLY A 74 -6.58 -1.85 -0.73
N ALA A 75 -6.08 -1.42 0.43
CA ALA A 75 -5.20 -2.24 1.28
C ALA A 75 -5.87 -3.54 1.70
N LEU A 76 -7.12 -3.47 2.18
CA LEU A 76 -7.91 -4.66 2.54
C LEU A 76 -8.20 -5.56 1.33
N SER A 77 -8.51 -4.96 0.17
CA SER A 77 -8.75 -5.72 -1.05
C SER A 77 -7.50 -6.46 -1.53
N ALA A 78 -6.33 -5.83 -1.43
CA ALA A 78 -5.06 -6.47 -1.76
C ALA A 78 -4.80 -7.70 -0.87
N GLU A 79 -5.00 -7.58 0.44
CA GLU A 79 -4.89 -8.74 1.34
C GLU A 79 -5.87 -9.85 0.99
N TYR A 80 -7.12 -9.49 0.64
CA TYR A 80 -8.12 -10.47 0.20
C TYR A 80 -7.68 -11.23 -1.07
N PHE A 81 -7.17 -10.51 -2.08
CA PHE A 81 -6.70 -11.13 -3.31
C PHE A 81 -5.46 -12.00 -3.11
N LEU A 82 -4.51 -11.56 -2.27
CA LEU A 82 -3.35 -12.38 -1.88
C LEU A 82 -3.79 -13.71 -1.23
N ARG A 83 -4.72 -13.65 -0.28
CA ARG A 83 -5.33 -14.84 0.35
C ARG A 83 -6.13 -15.70 -0.64
N SER A 84 -6.59 -15.12 -1.74
CA SER A 84 -7.37 -15.78 -2.78
C SER A 84 -6.51 -16.31 -3.95
N ASN A 85 -5.20 -16.45 -3.74
CA ASN A 85 -4.23 -16.95 -4.73
C ASN A 85 -4.13 -16.06 -5.99
N TYR A 86 -4.05 -14.75 -5.77
CA TYR A 86 -3.65 -13.77 -6.78
C TYR A 86 -2.32 -13.12 -6.38
N ALA A 87 -1.48 -12.91 -7.39
CA ALA A 87 -0.42 -11.91 -7.34
C ALA A 87 -1.04 -10.51 -7.47
N VAL A 88 -0.58 -9.55 -6.66
CA VAL A 88 -1.16 -8.22 -6.58
C VAL A 88 -0.13 -7.16 -6.99
N VAL A 89 -0.47 -6.38 -8.00
CA VAL A 89 0.15 -5.08 -8.27
C VAL A 89 -0.66 -4.03 -7.52
N TYR A 90 -0.12 -3.54 -6.41
CA TYR A 90 -0.73 -2.50 -5.59
C TYR A 90 -0.21 -1.15 -6.05
N PHE A 91 -1.01 -0.46 -6.87
CA PHE A 91 -0.73 0.86 -7.40
C PHE A 91 -1.33 1.92 -6.48
N TYR A 92 -0.53 2.58 -5.65
CA TYR A 92 -1.04 3.32 -4.50
C TYR A 92 -0.50 4.74 -4.39
N ARG A 93 -1.29 5.64 -3.80
CA ARG A 93 -0.81 6.99 -3.47
C ARG A 93 0.25 6.92 -2.38
N LYS A 94 1.39 7.57 -2.57
CA LYS A 94 2.42 7.75 -1.54
C LYS A 94 1.81 8.31 -0.24
N GLY A 95 2.13 7.68 0.89
CA GLY A 95 1.59 8.02 2.20
C GLY A 95 0.19 7.49 2.50
N SER A 96 -0.48 6.83 1.55
CA SER A 96 -1.74 6.10 1.82
C SER A 96 -1.48 4.74 2.49
N LEU A 97 -2.54 4.11 2.97
CA LEU A 97 -2.47 2.83 3.67
C LEU A 97 -2.03 1.70 2.72
N LEU A 98 -1.07 0.91 3.20
CA LEU A 98 -0.53 -0.26 2.53
C LEU A 98 -1.16 -1.56 3.06
N PRO A 99 -1.20 -2.64 2.25
CA PRO A 99 -1.64 -3.96 2.71
C PRO A 99 -0.78 -4.40 3.90
N PHE A 100 -1.42 -4.99 4.90
CA PHE A 100 -0.85 -5.41 6.19
C PHE A 100 -0.41 -4.24 7.10
N MET A 101 0.18 -3.18 6.54
CA MET A 101 0.70 -2.05 7.33
C MET A 101 -0.38 -1.10 7.84
N HIS A 102 -1.57 -1.09 7.25
CA HIS A 102 -2.67 -0.27 7.77
C HIS A 102 -3.03 -0.58 9.23
N ARG A 103 -2.78 -1.82 9.67
CA ARG A 103 -3.03 -2.30 11.03
C ARG A 103 -2.15 -1.63 12.09
N PHE A 104 -0.98 -1.10 11.71
CA PHE A 104 -0.16 -0.29 12.62
C PHE A 104 -0.84 1.03 13.00
N ASN A 105 -1.78 1.52 12.19
CA ASN A 105 -2.45 2.80 12.40
C ASN A 105 -3.85 2.61 13.00
N ARG A 106 -3.91 2.60 14.34
CA ARG A 106 -5.14 2.34 15.11
C ARG A 106 -6.27 3.35 14.91
N LYS A 107 -5.99 4.55 14.39
CA LYS A 107 -7.03 5.57 14.15
C LYS A 107 -8.11 5.09 13.18
N TYR A 108 -7.77 4.20 12.25
CA TYR A 108 -8.72 3.65 11.27
C TYR A 108 -9.57 2.48 11.80
N HIS A 109 -9.18 1.88 12.93
CA HIS A 109 -10.01 0.85 13.59
C HIS A 109 -11.23 1.47 14.30
N HIS A 110 -11.15 2.72 14.77
CA HIS A 110 -12.28 3.40 15.42
C HIS A 110 -13.31 4.00 14.44
N GLN A 111 -12.94 4.34 13.21
CA GLN A 111 -13.88 4.88 12.21
C GLN A 111 -14.91 3.86 11.71
N GLN A 112 -14.66 2.55 11.84
CA GLN A 112 -15.64 1.53 11.45
C GLN A 112 -16.80 1.36 12.45
N ARG A 113 -16.68 1.86 13.69
CA ARG A 113 -17.76 1.76 14.69
C ARG A 113 -18.75 2.93 14.68
N GLY A 114 -18.43 4.03 14.01
CA GLY A 114 -19.27 5.24 13.99
C GLY A 114 -20.40 5.25 12.94
N GLY A 115 -20.45 4.27 12.03
CA GLY A 115 -21.39 4.26 10.89
C GLY A 115 -22.32 3.04 10.81
N GLN A 116 -22.17 2.04 11.68
CA GLN A 116 -23.03 0.86 11.68
C GLN A 116 -23.45 0.50 13.11
N GLN A 117 -24.55 1.10 13.57
CA GLN A 117 -25.43 0.41 14.50
C GLN A 117 -26.63 -0.09 13.70
N GLN A 118 -26.71 -1.39 13.44
CA GLN A 118 -27.77 -2.25 13.98
C GLN A 118 -27.66 -3.69 13.46
N GLN A 119 -27.56 -4.61 14.42
CA GLN A 119 -28.01 -6.00 14.41
C GLN A 119 -27.31 -6.99 13.46
N GLN A 120 -26.31 -7.72 13.98
CA GLN A 120 -26.33 -9.20 14.06
C GLN A 120 -25.28 -9.69 15.07
N LYS A 121 -25.68 -10.70 15.86
CA LYS A 121 -24.94 -11.34 16.96
C LYS A 121 -23.90 -12.34 16.43
N GLU A 122 -22.83 -12.44 17.22
CA GLU A 122 -21.96 -13.62 17.45
C GLU A 122 -21.05 -14.11 16.31
N GLN A 123 -19.81 -13.60 16.32
CA GLN A 123 -18.60 -14.37 16.63
C GLN A 123 -17.53 -13.36 17.10
N GLU A 124 -17.01 -13.52 18.32
CA GLU A 124 -15.96 -12.64 18.84
C GLU A 124 -14.71 -12.70 17.92
N PRO A 125 -14.21 -11.57 17.41
CA PRO A 125 -12.89 -11.56 16.79
C PRO A 125 -11.83 -11.73 17.90
N PRO A 126 -10.71 -12.42 17.62
CA PRO A 126 -9.75 -12.81 18.64
C PRO A 126 -9.10 -11.57 19.28
N LEU A 127 -8.77 -11.72 20.57
CA LEU A 127 -8.08 -10.79 21.47
C LEU A 127 -7.20 -9.76 20.74
N TYR A 128 -7.76 -8.59 20.44
CA TYR A 128 -7.01 -7.36 20.53
C TYR A 128 -7.65 -6.59 21.68
N GLU A 129 -7.20 -6.91 22.89
CA GLU A 129 -7.55 -6.20 24.11
C GLU A 129 -7.38 -4.69 23.90
N TRP A 130 -8.28 -3.94 24.53
CA TRP A 130 -8.39 -2.50 24.53
C TRP A 130 -7.10 -1.85 25.06
N ILE A 131 -6.12 -1.58 24.19
CA ILE A 131 -4.99 -0.73 24.57
C ILE A 131 -5.31 0.73 24.19
N ASP A 132 -5.14 1.58 25.20
CA ASP A 132 -5.57 2.98 25.29
C ASP A 132 -5.22 3.79 24.03
N PRO A 133 -6.17 4.58 23.48
CA PRO A 133 -5.93 5.45 22.33
C PRO A 133 -4.88 6.57 22.56
N HIS A 134 -4.41 6.80 23.80
CA HIS A 134 -3.31 7.72 24.12
C HIS A 134 -1.91 7.08 24.07
N ASP A 135 -1.83 5.76 23.90
CA ASP A 135 -0.57 5.01 23.98
C ASP A 135 0.10 4.84 22.60
N PHE A 136 0.10 5.91 21.79
CA PHE A 136 0.67 5.91 20.43
C PHE A 136 2.17 6.21 20.42
N GLU A 137 2.86 6.06 21.54
CA GLU A 137 4.31 6.11 21.53
C GLU A 137 4.84 4.78 21.00
N VAL A 138 5.04 4.70 19.68
CA VAL A 138 5.70 3.57 19.00
C VAL A 138 7.01 3.17 19.68
N PHE A 139 7.66 4.10 20.38
CA PHE A 139 8.84 3.85 21.21
C PHE A 139 8.59 2.88 22.37
N HIS A 140 7.38 2.82 22.94
CA HIS A 140 7.00 1.84 23.97
C HIS A 140 6.95 0.40 23.45
N TRP A 141 6.95 0.20 22.12
CA TRP A 141 7.03 -1.15 21.55
C TRP A 141 8.44 -1.72 21.62
N PHE A 142 9.43 -0.90 21.94
CA PHE A 142 10.82 -1.31 21.95
C PHE A 142 11.44 -1.16 23.33
N THR A 143 12.34 -2.09 23.66
CA THR A 143 13.20 -2.06 24.83
C THR A 143 14.65 -2.19 24.37
N VAL A 144 15.59 -1.63 25.14
CA VAL A 144 17.02 -1.78 24.86
C VAL A 144 17.59 -2.80 25.84
N ASN A 145 18.13 -3.90 25.32
CA ASN A 145 19.03 -4.76 26.08
C ASN A 145 20.39 -4.05 26.15
N THR A 146 20.68 -3.43 27.30
CA THR A 146 21.89 -2.64 27.53
C THR A 146 23.16 -3.49 27.57
N GLN A 147 23.06 -4.79 27.87
CA GLN A 147 24.21 -5.69 27.90
C GLN A 147 24.67 -6.08 26.49
N GLU A 148 23.71 -6.26 25.57
CA GLU A 148 24.00 -6.63 24.19
C GLU A 148 24.00 -5.45 23.22
N ASN A 149 23.64 -4.24 23.70
CA ASN A 149 23.38 -3.06 22.89
C ASN A 149 22.41 -3.36 21.72
N LYS A 150 21.35 -4.12 22.02
CA LYS A 150 20.33 -4.53 21.02
C LYS A 150 18.97 -3.97 21.35
N LEU A 151 18.28 -3.49 20.31
CA LEU A 151 16.86 -3.17 20.38
C LEU A 151 16.06 -4.47 20.33
N GLN A 152 15.11 -4.61 21.25
CA GLN A 152 14.17 -5.71 21.34
C GLN A 152 12.75 -5.16 21.29
N VAL A 153 11.80 -6.01 20.89
CA VAL A 153 10.37 -5.67 20.89
C VAL A 153 9.77 -6.19 22.20
N THR A 154 8.90 -5.40 22.84
CA THR A 154 8.20 -5.84 24.06
C THR A 154 7.30 -7.04 23.79
N GLU A 155 6.95 -7.81 24.81
CA GLU A 155 6.08 -8.99 24.64
C GLU A 155 4.72 -8.61 24.03
N ASN A 156 4.13 -7.50 24.48
CA ASN A 156 2.85 -7.01 23.97
C ASN A 156 2.94 -6.58 22.51
N ALA A 157 3.98 -5.82 22.15
CA ALA A 157 4.20 -5.45 20.76
C ALA A 157 4.50 -6.68 19.90
N SER A 158 5.27 -7.65 20.40
CA SER A 158 5.56 -8.90 19.71
C SER A 158 4.28 -9.69 19.42
N LYS A 159 3.39 -9.88 20.41
CA LYS A 159 2.07 -10.52 20.25
C LYS A 159 1.23 -9.82 19.17
N PHE A 160 1.26 -8.49 19.13
CA PHE A 160 0.55 -7.71 18.12
C PHE A 160 1.15 -7.84 16.72
N LEU A 161 2.48 -7.78 16.62
CA LEU A 161 3.23 -7.70 15.37
C LEU A 161 3.41 -9.05 14.67
N LEU A 162 3.62 -10.11 15.43
CA LEU A 162 3.88 -11.46 14.91
C LEU A 162 2.85 -11.91 13.85
N PRO A 163 1.53 -11.86 14.08
CA PRO A 163 0.56 -12.28 13.06
C PRO A 163 0.65 -11.42 11.79
N ILE A 164 0.93 -10.11 11.93
CA ILE A 164 1.05 -9.19 10.80
C ILE A 164 2.27 -9.54 9.94
N PHE A 165 3.43 -9.72 10.59
CA PHE A 165 4.67 -10.07 9.89
C PHE A 165 4.62 -11.47 9.30
N ASN A 166 4.06 -12.45 10.00
CA ASN A 166 3.90 -13.80 9.47
C ASN A 166 3.08 -13.78 8.17
N GLU A 167 1.97 -13.05 8.18
CA GLU A 167 1.13 -12.92 7.00
C GLU A 167 1.84 -12.18 5.85
N TYR A 168 2.48 -11.04 6.16
CA TYR A 168 3.27 -10.31 5.16
C TYR A 168 4.37 -11.19 4.56
N ASN A 169 5.10 -11.95 5.38
CA ASN A 169 6.19 -12.81 4.92
C ASN A 169 5.69 -13.90 3.96
N VAL A 170 4.50 -14.46 4.20
CA VAL A 170 3.87 -15.42 3.29
C VAL A 170 3.58 -14.79 1.92
N TYR A 171 3.08 -13.55 1.90
CA TYR A 171 2.55 -12.93 0.68
C TYR A 171 3.47 -11.91 -0.01
N SER A 172 4.55 -11.48 0.64
CA SER A 172 5.40 -10.38 0.17
C SER A 172 5.98 -10.60 -1.23
N GLN A 173 6.35 -11.83 -1.57
CA GLN A 173 6.81 -12.21 -2.91
C GLN A 173 5.73 -12.07 -4.00
N TYR A 174 4.45 -12.08 -3.61
CA TYR A 174 3.29 -11.93 -4.51
C TYR A 174 2.70 -10.52 -4.47
N LEU A 175 3.29 -9.58 -3.73
CA LEU A 175 2.82 -8.21 -3.61
C LEU A 175 3.84 -7.24 -4.21
N PHE A 176 3.49 -6.62 -5.34
CA PHE A 176 4.28 -5.55 -5.95
C PHE A 176 3.73 -4.19 -5.55
N LEU A 177 4.57 -3.34 -4.96
CA LEU A 177 4.22 -1.98 -4.56
C LEU A 177 4.69 -0.98 -5.61
N LEU A 178 3.75 -0.22 -6.18
CA LEU A 178 4.00 0.84 -7.15
C LEU A 178 3.35 2.14 -6.66
N GLU A 179 4.15 3.14 -6.32
CA GLU A 179 3.60 4.40 -5.77
C GLU A 179 3.38 5.46 -6.85
N PHE A 180 2.30 6.24 -6.73
CA PHE A 180 2.06 7.49 -7.45
C PHE A 180 1.77 8.62 -6.45
N GLU A 181 1.76 9.86 -6.93
CA GLU A 181 1.35 11.01 -6.13
C GLU A 181 0.40 11.90 -6.92
N THR A 182 0.86 12.37 -8.09
CA THR A 182 0.09 13.25 -8.96
C THR A 182 -0.84 12.49 -9.91
N VAL A 183 -1.82 13.18 -10.48
CA VAL A 183 -2.66 12.63 -11.56
C VAL A 183 -1.82 12.30 -12.80
N GLU A 184 -0.74 13.05 -13.08
CA GLU A 184 0.14 12.72 -14.19
C GLU A 184 0.90 11.41 -13.96
N ASP A 185 1.44 11.19 -12.75
CA ASP A 185 2.08 9.91 -12.39
C ASP A 185 1.07 8.76 -12.55
N TYR A 186 -0.14 8.96 -12.04
CA TYR A 186 -1.22 7.98 -12.09
C TYR A 186 -1.51 7.54 -13.54
N LEU A 187 -1.74 8.50 -14.44
CA LEU A 187 -2.13 8.22 -15.82
C LEU A 187 -1.00 7.57 -16.63
N ILE A 188 0.24 8.04 -16.48
CA ILE A 188 1.40 7.50 -17.20
C ILE A 188 1.67 6.06 -16.76
N GLU A 189 1.72 5.82 -15.46
CA GLU A 189 2.04 4.50 -14.92
C GLU A 189 0.88 3.52 -15.13
N LEU A 190 -0.37 3.96 -15.00
CA LEU A 190 -1.53 3.11 -15.33
C LEU A 190 -1.56 2.73 -16.81
N ARG A 191 -1.23 3.66 -17.72
CA ARG A 191 -1.11 3.36 -19.15
C ARG A 191 -0.06 2.29 -19.41
N TYR A 192 1.06 2.34 -18.70
CA TYR A 192 2.08 1.31 -18.80
C TYR A 192 1.57 -0.03 -18.27
N LEU A 193 1.01 -0.06 -17.05
CA LEU A 193 0.44 -1.28 -16.45
C LEU A 193 -0.59 -1.97 -17.34
N ALA A 194 -1.41 -1.18 -18.04
CA ALA A 194 -2.45 -1.71 -18.93
C ALA A 194 -1.91 -2.26 -20.25
N LYS A 195 -0.65 -1.97 -20.61
CA LYS A 195 0.01 -2.42 -21.84
C LYS A 195 1.04 -3.55 -21.62
N SER A 196 1.49 -3.73 -20.39
CA SER A 196 2.41 -4.80 -19.98
C SER A 196 1.74 -6.18 -19.98
#